data_AF-A0A4Y2FTD9-F1
#
_entry.id   AF-A0A4Y2FTD9-F1
#
_cell.length_a   1.000
_cell.length_b   1.000
_cell.length_c   1.000
_cell.angle_alpha   90.00
_cell.angle_beta   90.00
_cell.angle_gamma   90.00
#
_symmetry.space_group_name_H-M   'P 1'
#
loop_
_entity.id
_entity.type
_entity.pdbx_description
1 polymer ?
#
loop_
_entity_poly.entity_id
_entity_poly.type
_entity_poly.pdbx_seq_one_letter_code
_entity_poly.pdbx_strand_id
1 'polypeptide(L)'
;MTAAATASSTEAGVLAANHLDTARSLPKEVRTVACGGTQSPTLTIPIGEITYADTHPMYTKENYPNFFRAVPSETAFNPARVALLKYYNWTRVGTLYQNSPRYDLPHSKLLTDLDSAQIMIAETQGLVEELQYELMKLKVSKIILSN
;
A
#
# COMPACT_ATOMS: atom_id res chain seq x y z
N MET A 1 14.01 -11.63 -52.52
CA MET A 1 12.96 -10.81 -51.88
C MET A 1 11.62 -11.38 -52.28
N THR A 2 10.63 -11.30 -51.37
CA THR A 2 9.23 -11.75 -51.49
C THR A 2 8.95 -13.25 -51.29
N ALA A 3 8.41 -13.58 -50.11
CA ALA A 3 7.57 -14.76 -49.88
C ALA A 3 6.41 -14.31 -48.97
N ALA A 4 5.19 -14.49 -49.46
CA ALA A 4 3.93 -14.23 -48.78
C ALA A 4 3.22 -15.58 -48.55
N ALA A 5 2.63 -15.76 -47.36
CA ALA A 5 1.60 -16.73 -46.95
C ALA A 5 1.78 -16.96 -45.43
N THR A 6 0.80 -17.11 -44.56
CA THR A 6 -0.68 -17.10 -44.59
C THR A 6 -1.07 -17.08 -43.11
N ALA A 7 -2.05 -16.26 -42.72
CA ALA A 7 -2.58 -16.26 -41.36
C ALA A 7 -3.35 -17.56 -41.08
N SER A 8 -3.07 -18.20 -39.94
CA SER A 8 -3.86 -19.32 -39.41
C SER A 8 -4.46 -18.88 -38.08
N SER A 9 -5.79 -18.90 -38.01
CA SER A 9 -6.61 -18.57 -36.86
C SER A 9 -6.87 -19.84 -36.05
N THR A 10 -6.74 -19.77 -34.72
CA THR A 10 -7.54 -20.61 -33.83
C THR A 10 -7.87 -19.82 -32.57
N GLU A 11 -9.14 -19.42 -32.46
CA GLU A 11 -9.76 -18.91 -31.24
C GLU A 11 -9.76 -19.97 -30.14
N ALA A 12 -9.33 -19.60 -28.93
CA ALA A 12 -9.73 -20.25 -27.69
C ALA A 12 -9.51 -19.30 -26.50
N GLY A 13 -10.12 -18.11 -26.56
CA GLY A 13 -10.19 -17.19 -25.41
C GLY A 13 -11.39 -17.55 -24.55
N VAL A 14 -11.20 -18.47 -23.59
CA VAL A 14 -12.19 -18.74 -22.54
C VAL A 14 -12.16 -17.60 -21.52
N LEU A 15 -13.31 -16.95 -21.39
CA LEU A 15 -13.64 -15.87 -20.47
C LEU A 15 -13.30 -16.23 -19.01
N ALA A 16 -12.26 -15.60 -18.46
CA ALA A 16 -12.10 -15.43 -17.02
C ALA A 16 -12.70 -14.07 -16.64
N ALA A 17 -13.94 -14.10 -16.17
CA ALA A 17 -14.60 -12.96 -15.55
C ALA A 17 -14.08 -12.73 -14.12
N ASN A 18 -14.33 -11.51 -13.63
CA ASN A 18 -14.28 -11.03 -12.23
C ASN A 18 -12.89 -10.46 -11.86
N HIS A 19 -12.71 -9.17 -11.55
CA HIS A 19 -13.55 -8.26 -10.76
C HIS A 19 -13.21 -6.82 -11.18
N LEU A 20 -14.08 -6.20 -11.99
CA LEU A 20 -13.99 -4.78 -12.37
C LEU A 20 -14.59 -3.95 -11.23
N ASP A 21 -13.75 -3.51 -10.30
CA ASP A 21 -14.15 -2.51 -9.33
C ASP A 21 -14.42 -1.19 -10.07
N THR A 22 -15.68 -0.78 -10.04
CA THR A 22 -16.17 0.42 -10.70
C THR A 22 -15.73 1.65 -9.90
N ALA A 23 -14.47 2.05 -10.06
CA ALA A 23 -14.08 3.43 -9.81
C ALA A 23 -14.57 4.26 -11.01
N ARG A 24 -15.78 4.80 -10.89
CA ARG A 24 -16.33 5.74 -11.87
C ARG A 24 -15.49 7.02 -11.80
N SER A 25 -14.42 7.09 -12.61
CA SER A 25 -13.67 8.34 -12.77
C SER A 25 -14.62 9.37 -13.36
N LEU A 26 -14.91 10.42 -12.60
CA LEU A 26 -15.66 11.55 -13.12
C LEU A 26 -14.82 12.18 -14.24
N PRO A 27 -15.42 12.50 -15.41
CA PRO A 27 -14.70 13.20 -16.45
C PRO A 27 -14.20 14.53 -15.87
N LYS A 28 -12.90 14.79 -16.01
CA LYS A 28 -12.29 16.08 -15.63
C LYS A 28 -12.84 17.15 -16.57
N GLU A 29 -13.96 17.74 -16.21
CA GLU A 29 -14.53 18.86 -16.97
C GLU A 29 -13.80 20.15 -16.58
N VAL A 30 -12.77 20.51 -17.36
CA VAL A 30 -12.17 21.85 -17.32
C VAL A 30 -13.08 22.78 -18.11
N ARG A 31 -13.93 23.54 -17.41
CA ARG A 31 -14.75 24.59 -18.04
C ARG A 31 -13.93 25.88 -18.19
N THR A 32 -13.46 26.15 -19.39
CA THR A 32 -12.90 27.45 -19.76
C THR A 32 -14.03 28.37 -20.22
N VAL A 33 -14.34 29.43 -19.47
CA VAL A 33 -15.20 30.52 -19.93
C VAL A 33 -14.30 31.69 -20.31
N ALA A 34 -14.09 31.90 -21.61
CA ALA A 34 -13.37 33.06 -22.12
C ALA A 34 -14.37 34.20 -22.37
N CYS A 35 -14.36 35.22 -21.50
CA CYS A 35 -14.88 36.54 -21.81
C CYS A 35 -13.68 37.45 -22.08
N GLY A 36 -13.69 38.16 -23.21
CA GLY A 36 -12.52 38.87 -23.73
C GLY A 36 -12.04 40.03 -22.84
N GLY A 37 -10.72 40.27 -22.93
CA GLY A 37 -10.08 41.51 -22.50
C GLY A 37 -9.67 41.56 -21.02
N THR A 38 -8.37 41.76 -20.79
CA THR A 38 -7.65 41.81 -19.50
C THR A 38 -7.29 40.44 -18.94
N GLN A 39 -6.00 40.20 -18.70
CA GLN A 39 -5.48 38.98 -18.08
C GLN A 39 -6.05 38.86 -16.66
N SER A 40 -7.22 38.24 -16.55
CA SER A 40 -7.80 37.84 -15.27
C SER A 40 -6.90 36.76 -14.68
N PRO A 41 -6.46 36.85 -13.41
CA PRO A 41 -5.66 35.79 -12.82
C PRO A 41 -6.49 34.51 -12.80
N THR A 42 -6.10 33.52 -13.60
CA THR A 42 -6.68 32.18 -13.56
C THR A 42 -6.42 31.60 -12.17
N LEU A 43 -7.42 31.67 -11.29
CA LEU A 43 -7.38 31.02 -9.99
C LEU A 43 -7.61 29.52 -10.21
N THR A 44 -6.53 28.77 -10.37
CA THR A 44 -6.58 27.31 -10.35
C THR A 44 -6.87 26.86 -8.92
N ILE A 45 -8.11 26.48 -8.64
CA ILE A 45 -8.48 25.87 -7.36
C ILE A 45 -7.98 24.41 -7.39
N PRO A 46 -7.07 24.01 -6.48
CA PRO A 46 -6.65 22.61 -6.42
C PRO A 46 -7.83 21.71 -6.04
N ILE A 47 -8.05 20.67 -6.84
CA ILE A 47 -9.08 19.66 -6.56
C ILE A 47 -8.54 18.68 -5.51
N GLY A 48 -9.28 18.52 -4.42
CA GLY A 48 -9.01 17.52 -3.39
C GLY A 48 -9.67 16.18 -3.71
N GLU A 49 -8.95 15.08 -3.49
CA GLU A 49 -9.47 13.71 -3.56
C GLU A 49 -9.72 13.21 -2.13
N ILE A 50 -10.90 12.62 -1.88
CA ILE A 50 -11.28 12.07 -0.57
C ILE A 50 -11.58 10.58 -0.73
N THR A 51 -10.90 9.74 0.04
CA THR A 51 -11.10 8.28 0.06
C THR A 51 -11.66 7.80 1.41
N TYR A 52 -12.52 6.79 1.35
CA TYR A 52 -13.09 6.17 2.56
C TYR A 52 -12.31 4.94 3.03
N ALA A 53 -11.82 4.12 2.09
CA ALA A 53 -11.33 2.77 2.38
C ALA A 53 -9.82 2.55 2.12
N ASP A 54 -9.10 3.55 1.60
CA ASP A 54 -7.69 3.36 1.26
C ASP A 54 -6.78 3.58 2.48
N THR A 55 -6.16 2.50 2.94
CA THR A 55 -5.26 2.45 4.10
C THR A 55 -3.79 2.36 3.72
N HIS A 56 -3.45 2.40 2.42
CA HIS A 56 -2.10 2.16 1.95
C HIS A 56 -1.14 3.25 2.48
N PRO A 57 0.05 2.88 2.98
CA PRO A 57 0.96 3.83 3.62
C PRO A 57 1.73 4.74 2.65
N MET A 58 1.69 4.46 1.34
CA MET A 58 2.31 5.31 0.30
C MET A 58 1.65 6.69 0.17
N TYR A 59 0.37 6.81 0.53
CA TYR A 59 -0.36 8.08 0.47
C TYR A 59 -0.03 8.96 1.69
N THR A 60 1.12 9.62 1.60
CA THR A 60 1.55 10.61 2.59
C THR A 60 1.23 12.03 2.10
N LYS A 61 1.13 12.97 3.05
CA LYS A 61 0.80 14.37 2.74
C LYS A 61 1.87 15.05 1.88
N GLU A 62 3.11 14.59 1.98
CA GLU A 62 4.25 15.11 1.22
C GLU A 62 4.14 14.74 -0.27
N ASN A 63 3.76 13.49 -0.56
CA ASN A 63 3.64 12.98 -1.93
C ASN A 63 2.26 13.28 -2.55
N TYR A 64 1.21 13.33 -1.73
CA TYR A 64 -0.17 13.53 -2.15
C TYR A 64 -0.86 14.61 -1.28
N PRO A 65 -0.53 15.90 -1.46
CA PRO A 65 -1.00 16.98 -0.58
C PRO A 65 -2.51 17.23 -0.63
N ASN A 66 -3.15 16.85 -1.74
CA ASN A 66 -4.60 16.99 -1.95
C ASN A 66 -5.37 15.70 -1.68
N PHE A 67 -4.71 14.66 -1.15
CA PHE A 67 -5.33 13.38 -0.83
C PHE A 67 -5.73 13.35 0.65
N PHE A 68 -7.01 13.15 0.89
CA PHE A 68 -7.59 13.03 2.23
C PHE A 68 -8.26 11.68 2.39
N ARG A 69 -8.21 11.14 3.62
CA ARG A 69 -8.87 9.87 3.95
C ARG A 69 -9.52 9.90 5.32
N ALA A 70 -10.60 9.16 5.48
CA ALA A 70 -11.32 9.05 6.75
C ALA A 70 -10.65 8.07 7.74
N VAL A 71 -9.96 7.04 7.22
CA VAL A 71 -9.36 5.96 8.00
C VAL A 71 -7.84 6.18 8.12
N PRO A 72 -7.20 5.90 9.27
CA PRO A 72 -5.76 5.97 9.39
C PRO A 72 -5.04 4.94 8.49
N SER A 73 -3.76 5.18 8.17
CA SER A 73 -2.95 4.17 7.47
C SER A 73 -2.69 2.96 8.33
N GLU A 74 -2.36 1.85 7.68
CA GLU A 74 -1.85 0.64 8.33
C GLU A 74 -0.64 0.91 9.25
N THR A 75 0.19 1.91 8.91
CA THR A 75 1.32 2.36 9.75
C THR A 75 0.92 3.00 11.08
N ALA A 76 -0.32 3.49 11.21
CA ALA A 76 -0.79 4.12 12.44
C ALA A 76 -1.01 3.10 13.58
N PHE A 77 -1.04 1.81 13.27
CA PHE A 77 -1.16 0.76 14.28
C PHE A 77 0.18 0.43 14.96
N ASN A 78 1.32 0.76 14.35
CA ASN A 78 2.65 0.43 14.88
C ASN A 78 2.91 1.06 16.26
N PRO A 79 2.62 2.35 16.51
CA PRO A 79 2.82 2.96 17.83
C PRO A 79 2.01 2.25 18.92
N ALA A 80 0.79 1.81 18.60
CA ALA A 80 -0.05 1.06 19.54
C ALA A 80 0.55 -0.33 19.86
N ARG A 81 1.10 -1.02 18.85
CA ARG A 81 1.81 -2.29 19.05
C ARG A 81 3.01 -2.10 19.96
N VAL A 82 3.85 -1.10 19.70
CA VAL A 82 5.03 -0.78 20.53
C VAL A 82 4.62 -0.43 21.96
N ALA A 83 3.56 0.36 22.14
CA ALA A 83 3.06 0.71 23.47
C ALA A 83 2.61 -0.54 24.25
N LEU A 84 1.97 -1.50 23.59
CA LEU A 84 1.57 -2.77 24.18
C LEU A 84 2.79 -3.60 24.61
N LEU A 85 3.82 -3.69 23.76
CA LEU A 85 5.07 -4.39 24.10
C LEU A 85 5.72 -3.77 25.34
N LYS A 86 5.76 -2.43 25.41
CA LYS A 86 6.30 -1.69 26.57
C LYS A 86 5.50 -1.95 27.84
N TYR A 87 4.17 -1.96 27.76
CA TYR A 87 3.30 -2.22 28.91
C TYR A 87 3.58 -3.58 29.56
N TYR A 88 3.84 -4.60 28.76
CA TYR A 88 4.17 -5.95 29.24
C TYR A 88 5.67 -6.22 29.42
N ASN A 89 6.53 -5.19 29.30
CA ASN A 89 7.99 -5.30 29.37
C ASN A 89 8.58 -6.36 28.41
N TRP A 90 8.00 -6.50 27.22
CA TRP A 90 8.50 -7.41 26.19
C TRP A 90 9.62 -6.75 25.40
N THR A 91 10.83 -7.28 25.57
CA THR A 91 12.06 -6.70 25.01
C THR A 91 12.56 -7.42 23.77
N ARG A 92 11.97 -8.57 23.40
CA ARG A 92 12.39 -9.40 22.26
C ARG A 92 11.19 -9.90 21.47
N VAL A 93 11.13 -9.57 20.19
CA VAL A 93 10.01 -9.93 19.29
C VAL A 93 10.51 -10.51 17.98
N GLY A 94 9.78 -11.46 17.42
CA GLY A 94 9.92 -11.88 16.03
C GLY A 94 8.90 -11.14 15.16
N THR A 95 9.24 -10.90 13.89
CA THR A 95 8.34 -10.25 12.95
C THR A 95 8.16 -11.12 11.71
N LEU A 96 6.93 -11.24 11.23
CA LEU A 96 6.56 -11.98 10.03
C LEU A 96 5.77 -11.03 9.13
N TYR A 97 5.99 -11.08 7.83
CA TYR A 97 5.18 -10.29 6.89
C TYR A 97 4.99 -11.06 5.60
N GLN A 98 3.93 -10.77 4.85
CA GLN A 98 3.80 -11.29 3.50
C GLN A 98 4.67 -10.47 2.54
N ASN A 99 5.50 -11.15 1.75
CA ASN A 99 6.41 -10.53 0.79
C ASN A 99 5.63 -10.00 -0.41
N SER A 100 4.96 -8.86 -0.20
CA SER A 100 4.25 -8.13 -1.22
C SER A 100 4.43 -6.63 -1.01
N PRO A 101 4.44 -5.82 -2.08
CA PRO A 101 4.70 -4.38 -1.99
C PRO A 101 3.79 -3.62 -1.01
N ARG A 102 2.57 -4.14 -0.78
CA ARG A 102 1.60 -3.56 0.14
C ARG A 102 2.06 -3.63 1.60
N TYR A 103 2.70 -4.73 2.00
CA TYR A 103 3.08 -5.00 3.39
C TYR A 103 4.52 -4.64 3.73
N ASP A 104 5.36 -4.41 2.72
CA ASP A 104 6.77 -4.01 2.89
C ASP A 104 6.91 -2.66 3.60
N LEU A 105 6.19 -1.64 3.13
CA LEU A 105 6.22 -0.28 3.69
C LEU A 105 5.79 -0.23 5.17
N PRO A 106 4.62 -0.78 5.57
CA PRO A 106 4.21 -0.74 6.97
C PRO A 106 5.11 -1.60 7.85
N HIS A 107 5.69 -2.68 7.32
CA HIS A 107 6.65 -3.52 8.03
C HIS A 107 7.98 -2.80 8.27
N SER A 108 8.56 -2.15 7.24
CA SER A 108 9.79 -1.37 7.37
C SER A 108 9.65 -0.27 8.42
N LYS A 109 8.49 0.43 8.44
CA LYS A 109 8.20 1.40 9.49
C LYS A 109 8.14 0.75 10.88
N LEU A 110 7.51 -0.43 11.00
CA LEU A 110 7.44 -1.14 12.27
C LEU A 110 8.83 -1.48 12.82
N LEU A 111 9.76 -1.91 11.96
CA LEU A 111 11.14 -2.17 12.38
C LEU A 111 11.81 -0.92 12.94
N THR A 112 11.59 0.23 12.30
CA THR A 112 12.09 1.54 12.78
C THR A 112 11.45 1.92 14.12
N ASP A 113 10.14 1.72 14.26
CA ASP A 113 9.41 2.02 15.49
C ASP A 113 9.88 1.12 16.65
N LEU A 114 10.20 -0.15 16.37
CA LEU A 114 10.76 -1.10 17.35
C LEU A 114 12.19 -0.73 17.76
N ASP A 115 13.03 -0.34 16.81
CA ASP A 115 14.41 0.10 17.07
C ASP A 115 14.43 1.36 17.95
N SER A 116 13.57 2.34 17.62
CA SER A 116 13.39 3.55 18.43
C SER A 116 12.90 3.26 19.86
N ALA A 117 12.20 2.15 20.05
CA ALA A 117 11.71 1.68 21.33
C ALA A 117 12.70 0.80 22.09
N GLN A 118 13.90 0.56 21.54
CA GLN A 118 14.94 -0.32 22.08
C GLN A 118 14.45 -1.77 22.28
N ILE A 119 13.55 -2.23 21.40
CA ILE A 119 13.03 -3.60 21.41
C ILE A 119 13.84 -4.43 20.42
N MET A 120 14.42 -5.53 20.89
CA MET A 120 15.25 -6.41 20.07
C MET A 120 14.38 -7.22 19.09
N ILE A 121 14.74 -7.16 17.81
CA ILE A 121 14.15 -8.01 16.77
C ILE A 121 14.94 -9.32 16.74
N ALA A 122 14.29 -10.43 17.06
CA ALA A 122 14.90 -11.75 17.09
C ALA A 122 15.11 -12.31 15.69
N GLU A 123 14.07 -12.21 14.85
CA GLU A 123 14.02 -12.76 13.50
C GLU A 123 12.97 -12.00 12.70
N THR A 124 13.27 -11.75 11.42
CA THR A 124 12.33 -11.17 10.45
C THR A 124 12.21 -12.12 9.27
N GLN A 125 11.00 -12.61 9.00
CA GLN A 125 10.75 -13.50 7.86
C GLN A 125 9.67 -12.95 6.94
N GLY A 126 9.86 -13.17 5.64
CA GLY A 126 8.91 -12.82 4.59
C GLY A 126 8.26 -14.07 4.01
N LEU A 127 6.93 -14.09 3.93
CA LEU A 127 6.17 -15.20 3.35
C LEU A 127 6.02 -15.00 1.85
N VAL A 128 6.46 -15.97 1.07
CA VAL A 128 6.19 -16.03 -0.38
C VAL A 128 5.12 -17.08 -0.65
N GLU A 129 5.35 -18.35 -0.31
CA GLU A 129 4.37 -19.44 -0.50
C GLU A 129 4.45 -20.58 0.55
N GLU A 130 5.66 -20.95 1.01
CA GLU A 130 5.83 -22.07 1.94
C GLU A 130 5.97 -21.60 3.40
N LEU A 131 4.92 -21.86 4.20
CA LEU A 131 4.81 -21.35 5.57
C LEU A 131 5.66 -22.13 6.59
N GLN A 132 5.96 -23.41 6.30
CA GLN A 132 6.49 -24.33 7.31
C GLN A 132 7.93 -24.00 7.71
N TYR A 133 8.77 -23.65 6.74
CA TYR A 133 10.17 -23.31 6.98
C TYR A 133 10.29 -22.01 7.80
N GLU A 134 9.56 -20.97 7.41
CA GLU A 134 9.60 -19.67 8.10
C GLU A 134 9.08 -19.75 9.53
N LEU A 135 8.02 -20.54 9.75
CA LEU A 135 7.52 -20.81 11.10
C LEU A 135 8.52 -21.60 11.95
N MET A 136 9.24 -22.57 11.38
CA MET A 136 10.27 -23.30 12.13
C MET A 136 11.39 -22.39 12.62
N LYS A 137 11.81 -21.43 11.81
CA LYS A 137 12.82 -20.42 12.17
C LYS A 137 12.28 -19.43 13.22
N LEU A 138 11.01 -19.04 13.12
CA LEU A 138 10.36 -18.12 14.05
C LEU A 138 9.93 -18.74 15.39
N LYS A 139 9.84 -20.07 15.52
CA LYS A 139 9.53 -20.76 16.80
C LYS A 139 10.47 -20.40 17.95
N VAL A 140 11.66 -19.85 17.64
CA VAL A 140 12.61 -19.35 18.63
C VAL A 140 12.09 -18.09 19.33
N SER A 141 11.20 -17.33 18.69
CA SER A 141 10.58 -16.13 19.24
C SER A 141 9.24 -16.47 19.92
N LYS A 142 9.03 -15.95 21.13
CA LYS A 142 7.78 -16.17 21.89
C LYS A 142 6.64 -15.22 21.49
N ILE A 143 6.96 -14.12 20.82
CA ILE A 143 6.01 -13.08 20.40
C ILE A 143 6.29 -12.79 18.93
N ILE A 144 5.26 -12.94 18.09
CA ILE A 144 5.33 -12.76 16.65
C ILE A 144 4.38 -11.63 16.27
N LEU A 145 4.91 -10.60 15.61
CA LEU A 145 4.10 -9.53 15.02
C LEU A 145 3.95 -9.78 13.53
N SER A 146 2.71 -9.79 13.03
CA SER A 146 2.41 -9.94 11.61
C SER A 146 1.89 -8.64 10.97
N ASN A 147 2.26 -8.42 9.71
CA ASN A 147 1.59 -7.49 8.79
C ASN A 147 1.07 -8.26 7.58
#